data_AF-A0A2J7RMC7-F1
#
_entry.id   AF-A0A2J7RMC7-F1
#
_cell.length_a   1.000
_cell.length_b   1.000
_cell.length_c   1.000
_cell.angle_alpha   90.00
_cell.angle_beta   90.00
_cell.angle_gamma   90.00
#
_symmetry.space_group_name_H-M   'P 1'
#
loop_
_entity.id
_entity.type
_entity.pdbx_description
1 polymer ?
#
loop_
_entity_poly.entity_id
_entity_poly.type
_entity_poly.pdbx_seq_one_letter_code
_entity_poly.pdbx_strand_id
1 'polypeptide(L)'
;MSARISHLEQVLKEKSTDLEKTEDLDEKEALRHEIHSLRKTKECLSKERCGLDEKLQKDKKLSSIEERKMLECEEAIEAIDAAIEYKNELICGRKGQGLDNSRVEREKGEKLLLERLMKLSPIEMRTLLYKYFQKVIDLKENGSKMEVQLAELELQTEAQAWKIQALINALQQTHFEAERRIVVLQKEHQEKLHVMLRHFAEESSGSSGTEAASRHLHLNSDAELGKYKRENKILKKRIQDLEALLKTDARVRRRRSRSVSPVTIPQQNLKQLQGSGSVPTTKVTRQKNKLIIQQQKSKNTSGS
;
A
#
# COMPACT_ATOMS: atom_id res chain seq x y z
N MET A 1 5.85 81.02 37.76
CA MET A 1 5.92 80.53 36.36
C MET A 1 5.94 79.00 36.24
N SER A 2 6.60 78.27 37.17
CA SER A 2 6.69 76.80 37.13
C SER A 2 5.33 76.04 37.11
N ALA A 3 4.35 76.42 37.95
CA ALA A 3 3.06 75.71 38.01
C ALA A 3 2.22 75.79 36.72
N ARG A 4 2.32 76.91 35.98
CA ARG A 4 1.60 77.12 34.73
C ARG A 4 2.22 76.33 33.57
N ILE A 5 3.55 76.14 33.61
CA ILE A 5 4.27 75.29 32.64
C ILE A 5 3.93 73.81 32.89
N SER A 6 3.96 73.37 34.15
CA SER A 6 3.61 71.98 34.51
C SER A 6 2.16 71.63 34.17
N HIS A 7 1.22 72.57 34.35
CA HIS A 7 -0.17 72.36 33.92
C HIS A 7 -0.30 72.23 32.39
N LEU A 8 0.44 73.04 31.61
CA LEU A 8 0.46 72.92 30.16
C LEU A 8 1.08 71.60 29.68
N GLU A 9 2.15 71.12 30.32
CA GLU A 9 2.75 69.81 30.06
C GLU A 9 1.77 68.66 30.34
N GLN A 10 1.01 68.75 31.44
CA GLN A 10 -0.02 67.78 31.76
C GLN A 10 -1.13 67.75 30.70
N VAL A 11 -1.66 68.91 30.29
CA VAL A 11 -2.71 69.00 29.27
C VAL A 11 -2.21 68.50 27.91
N LEU A 12 -0.96 68.79 27.55
CA LEU A 12 -0.35 68.27 26.31
C LEU A 12 -0.19 66.75 26.35
N LYS A 13 0.21 66.20 27.50
CA LYS A 13 0.32 64.75 27.70
C LYS A 13 -1.05 64.08 27.62
N GLU A 14 -2.07 64.63 28.29
CA GLU A 14 -3.45 64.13 28.23
C GLU A 14 -3.97 64.14 26.78
N LYS A 15 -3.83 65.27 26.07
CA LYS A 15 -4.22 65.37 24.65
C LYS A 15 -3.46 64.40 23.75
N SER A 16 -2.16 64.19 23.99
CA SER A 16 -1.36 63.20 23.25
C SER A 16 -1.87 61.78 23.48
N THR A 17 -2.21 61.44 24.73
CA THR A 17 -2.74 60.11 25.04
C THR A 17 -4.15 59.90 24.48
N ASP A 18 -4.96 60.94 24.41
CA ASP A 18 -6.31 60.83 23.86
C ASP A 18 -6.29 60.71 22.33
N LEU A 19 -5.37 61.41 21.66
CA LEU A 19 -5.13 61.22 20.22
C LEU A 19 -4.67 59.79 19.90
N GLU A 20 -3.71 59.25 20.66
CA GLU A 20 -3.23 57.87 20.47
C GLU A 20 -4.35 56.83 20.70
N LYS A 21 -5.22 57.06 21.69
CA LYS A 21 -6.40 56.20 21.91
C LYS A 21 -7.39 56.28 20.76
N THR A 22 -7.66 57.47 20.20
CA THR A 22 -8.57 57.61 19.06
C THR A 22 -8.03 56.91 17.81
N GLU A 23 -6.73 57.04 17.53
CA GLU A 23 -6.09 56.34 16.41
C GLU A 23 -6.16 54.81 16.57
N ASP A 24 -5.91 54.28 17.78
CA ASP A 24 -6.04 52.83 18.06
C ASP A 24 -7.49 52.32 17.94
N LEU A 25 -8.48 53.15 18.28
CA LEU A 25 -9.90 52.81 18.09
C LEU A 25 -10.27 52.75 16.60
N ASP A 26 -9.84 53.73 15.81
CA ASP A 26 -10.08 53.80 14.36
C ASP A 26 -9.42 52.60 13.64
N GLU A 27 -8.18 52.24 14.01
CA GLU A 27 -7.50 51.04 13.50
C GLU A 27 -8.27 49.75 13.82
N LYS A 28 -8.76 49.62 15.05
CA LYS A 28 -9.56 48.45 15.47
C LYS A 28 -10.89 48.38 14.73
N GLU A 29 -11.53 49.51 14.44
CA GLU A 29 -12.77 49.55 13.68
C GLU A 29 -12.54 49.17 12.21
N ALA A 30 -11.45 49.62 11.60
CA ALA A 30 -11.03 49.18 10.28
C ALA A 30 -10.80 47.66 10.20
N LEU A 31 -10.11 47.07 11.19
CA LEU A 31 -9.90 45.62 11.28
C LEU A 31 -11.23 44.85 11.38
N ARG A 32 -12.21 45.37 12.13
CA ARG A 32 -13.54 44.76 12.26
C ARG A 32 -14.30 44.78 10.93
N HIS A 33 -14.24 45.87 10.18
CA HIS A 33 -14.81 45.96 8.84
C HIS A 33 -14.16 44.95 7.88
N GLU A 34 -12.83 44.80 7.93
CA GLU A 34 -12.12 43.86 7.09
C GLU A 34 -12.45 42.39 7.44
N ILE A 35 -12.60 42.06 8.73
CA ILE A 35 -13.08 40.74 9.17
C ILE A 35 -14.49 40.46 8.64
N HIS A 36 -15.39 41.46 8.67
CA HIS A 36 -16.72 41.31 8.11
C HIS A 36 -16.68 41.00 6.61
N SER A 37 -15.84 41.71 5.86
CA SER A 37 -15.62 41.45 4.43
C SER A 37 -15.08 40.04 4.19
N LEU A 38 -14.08 39.60 4.97
CA LEU A 38 -13.52 38.24 4.88
C LEU A 38 -14.58 37.15 5.12
N ARG A 39 -15.46 37.34 6.11
CA ARG A 39 -16.56 36.41 6.40
C ARG A 39 -17.54 36.30 5.24
N LYS A 40 -17.84 37.42 4.56
CA LYS A 40 -18.68 37.42 3.35
C LYS A 40 -18.04 36.64 2.21
N THR A 41 -16.73 36.79 2.01
CA THR A 41 -15.99 36.00 1.01
C THR A 41 -16.00 34.52 1.36
N LYS A 42 -15.78 34.15 2.63
CA LYS A 42 -15.88 32.77 3.12
C LYS A 42 -17.26 32.16 2.87
N GLU A 43 -18.32 32.91 3.11
CA GLU A 43 -19.70 32.46 2.84
C GLU A 43 -19.91 32.16 1.36
N CYS A 44 -19.40 33.02 0.46
CA CYS A 44 -19.47 32.80 -0.99
C CYS A 44 -18.75 31.51 -1.40
N LEU A 45 -17.52 31.30 -0.92
CA LEU A 45 -16.74 30.08 -1.20
C LEU A 45 -17.40 28.84 -0.62
N SER A 46 -18.01 28.95 0.56
CA SER A 46 -18.72 27.83 1.20
C SER A 46 -19.95 27.42 0.38
N LYS A 47 -20.70 28.39 -0.15
CA LYS A 47 -21.84 28.11 -1.05
C LYS A 47 -21.38 27.44 -2.34
N GLU A 48 -20.28 27.90 -2.93
CA GLU A 48 -19.72 27.29 -4.13
C GLU A 48 -19.29 25.84 -3.89
N ARG A 49 -18.57 25.58 -2.79
CA ARG A 49 -18.19 24.21 -2.38
C ARG A 49 -19.42 23.34 -2.15
N CYS A 50 -20.41 23.80 -1.37
CA CYS A 50 -21.65 23.05 -1.14
C CYS A 50 -22.38 22.74 -2.45
N GLY A 51 -22.36 23.65 -3.43
CA GLY A 51 -22.93 23.40 -4.76
C GLY A 51 -22.21 22.27 -5.51
N LEU A 52 -20.88 22.19 -5.40
CA LEU A 52 -20.09 21.09 -5.95
C LEU A 52 -20.36 19.77 -5.22
N ASP A 53 -20.50 19.80 -3.89
CA ASP A 53 -20.84 18.62 -3.08
C ASP A 53 -22.24 18.08 -3.44
N GLU A 54 -23.24 18.95 -3.58
CA GLU A 54 -24.58 18.56 -4.01
C GLU A 54 -24.56 17.94 -5.41
N LYS A 55 -23.75 18.50 -6.32
CA LYS A 55 -23.58 17.94 -7.67
C LYS A 55 -22.93 16.56 -7.61
N LEU A 56 -21.88 16.39 -6.80
CA LEU A 56 -21.24 15.09 -6.59
C LEU A 56 -22.22 14.07 -6.02
N GLN A 57 -23.07 14.44 -5.06
CA GLN A 57 -24.09 13.55 -4.50
C GLN A 57 -25.15 13.15 -5.53
N LYS A 58 -25.59 14.08 -6.39
CA LYS A 58 -26.61 13.83 -7.42
C LYS A 58 -26.06 13.00 -8.59
N ASP A 59 -24.91 13.38 -9.12
CA ASP A 59 -24.36 12.83 -10.37
C ASP A 59 -23.36 11.69 -10.13
N LYS A 60 -22.90 11.50 -8.87
CA LYS A 60 -21.84 10.56 -8.45
C LYS A 60 -20.51 10.74 -9.16
N LYS A 61 -20.30 11.88 -9.83
CA LYS A 61 -19.08 12.22 -10.55
C LYS A 61 -18.93 13.73 -10.63
N LEU A 62 -17.68 14.18 -10.55
CA LEU A 62 -17.28 15.54 -10.89
C LEU A 62 -16.27 15.49 -12.02
N SER A 63 -16.13 16.60 -12.74
CA SER A 63 -14.99 16.77 -13.65
C SER A 63 -13.72 17.09 -12.84
N SER A 64 -12.55 16.79 -13.39
CA SER A 64 -11.26 17.11 -12.76
C SER A 64 -11.12 18.61 -12.41
N ILE A 65 -11.72 19.50 -13.21
CA ILE A 65 -11.74 20.94 -12.94
C ILE A 65 -12.60 21.24 -11.70
N GLU A 66 -13.73 20.57 -11.55
CA GLU A 66 -14.63 20.75 -10.40
C GLU A 66 -14.04 20.17 -9.11
N GLU A 67 -13.39 19.00 -9.19
CA GLU A 67 -12.66 18.42 -8.06
C GLU A 67 -11.53 19.34 -7.60
N ARG A 68 -10.74 19.88 -8.54
CA ARG A 68 -9.70 20.86 -8.23
C ARG A 68 -10.28 22.15 -7.62
N LYS A 69 -11.41 22.62 -8.15
CA LYS A 69 -12.08 23.82 -7.63
C LYS A 69 -12.62 23.62 -6.21
N MET A 70 -13.05 22.40 -5.87
CA MET A 70 -13.43 22.06 -4.50
C MET A 70 -12.24 22.21 -3.54
N LEU A 71 -11.07 21.68 -3.91
CA LEU A 71 -9.84 21.85 -3.14
C LEU A 71 -9.41 23.31 -3.02
N GLU A 72 -9.55 24.09 -4.10
CA GLU A 72 -9.30 25.55 -4.09
C GLU A 72 -10.23 26.28 -3.11
N CYS A 73 -11.52 25.95 -3.09
CA CYS A 73 -12.47 26.54 -2.15
C CYS A 73 -12.11 26.19 -0.69
N GLU A 74 -11.74 24.94 -0.41
CA GLU A 74 -11.35 24.51 0.93
C GLU A 74 -10.11 25.23 1.44
N GLU A 75 -9.05 25.27 0.63
CA GLU A 75 -7.81 25.96 0.98
C GLU A 75 -8.02 27.47 1.12
N ALA A 76 -8.84 28.08 0.26
CA ALA A 76 -9.17 29.50 0.36
C ALA A 76 -9.97 29.81 1.63
N ILE A 77 -10.88 28.92 2.06
CA ILE A 77 -11.60 29.08 3.33
C ILE A 77 -10.62 29.01 4.51
N GLU A 78 -9.70 28.04 4.52
CA GLU A 78 -8.68 27.89 5.56
C GLU A 78 -7.77 29.14 5.64
N ALA A 79 -7.33 29.65 4.48
CA ALA A 79 -6.55 30.89 4.42
C ALA A 79 -7.33 32.12 4.93
N ILE A 80 -8.64 32.20 4.66
CA ILE A 80 -9.50 33.27 5.19
C ILE A 80 -9.65 33.14 6.71
N ASP A 81 -9.81 31.93 7.24
CA ASP A 81 -9.92 31.70 8.68
C ASP A 81 -8.64 32.12 9.41
N ALA A 82 -7.46 31.76 8.87
CA ALA A 82 -6.17 32.22 9.39
C ALA A 82 -6.03 33.75 9.33
N ALA A 83 -6.51 34.39 8.24
CA ALA A 83 -6.48 35.85 8.12
C ALA A 83 -7.43 36.54 9.12
N ILE A 84 -8.60 35.96 9.39
CA ILE A 84 -9.53 36.44 10.42
C ILE A 84 -8.90 36.29 11.81
N GLU A 85 -8.28 35.15 12.10
CA GLU A 85 -7.58 34.90 13.36
C GLU A 85 -6.48 35.94 13.59
N TYR A 86 -5.60 36.16 12.60
CA TYR A 86 -4.55 37.17 12.68
C TYR A 86 -5.10 38.57 12.98
N LYS A 87 -6.18 38.99 12.30
CA LYS A 87 -6.80 40.30 12.58
C LYS A 87 -7.44 40.37 13.97
N ASN A 88 -8.03 39.28 14.45
CA ASN A 88 -8.53 39.21 15.82
C ASN A 88 -7.40 39.35 16.85
N GLU A 89 -6.22 38.76 16.58
CA GLU A 89 -5.04 38.95 17.43
C GLU A 89 -4.58 40.41 17.47
N LEU A 90 -4.59 41.10 16.32
CA LEU A 90 -4.28 42.53 16.24
C LEU A 90 -5.26 43.37 17.06
N ILE A 91 -6.57 43.11 16.98
CA ILE A 91 -7.59 43.80 17.80
C ILE A 91 -7.33 43.61 19.30
N CYS A 92 -6.87 42.42 19.69
CA CYS A 92 -6.53 42.09 21.08
C CYS A 92 -5.13 42.60 21.51
N GLY A 93 -4.41 43.34 20.66
CA GLY A 93 -3.07 43.87 20.97
C GLY A 93 -1.95 42.82 20.94
N ARG A 94 -2.22 41.60 20.46
CA ARG A 94 -1.20 40.54 20.29
C ARG A 94 -0.52 40.71 18.93
N LYS A 95 0.46 41.61 18.85
CA LYS A 95 1.28 41.78 17.64
C LYS A 95 2.40 40.73 17.60
N GLY A 96 2.35 39.79 16.65
CA GLY A 96 3.54 39.06 16.19
C GLY A 96 3.99 37.81 16.98
N GLN A 97 3.12 37.18 17.78
CA GLN A 97 3.50 35.97 18.54
C GLN A 97 3.99 34.80 17.66
N GLY A 98 3.61 34.75 16.38
CA GLY A 98 4.08 33.72 15.44
C GLY A 98 5.43 33.99 14.77
N LEU A 99 5.86 35.26 14.67
CA LEU A 99 7.12 35.65 14.00
C LEU A 99 8.25 35.93 14.99
N ASP A 100 7.94 36.04 16.28
CA ASP A 100 8.93 36.23 17.32
C ASP A 100 9.88 35.02 17.38
N ASN A 101 11.16 35.28 17.11
CA ASN A 101 12.24 34.29 17.18
C ASN A 101 12.54 33.85 18.62
N SER A 102 12.00 34.55 19.63
CA SER A 102 12.22 34.26 21.04
C SER A 102 11.47 33.01 21.53
N ARG A 103 10.39 32.60 20.87
CA ARG A 103 9.44 31.63 21.43
C ARG A 103 9.42 30.26 20.74
N VAL A 104 10.07 30.16 19.58
CA VAL A 104 10.11 28.94 18.74
C VAL A 104 11.56 28.63 18.40
N GLU A 105 12.04 27.46 18.85
CA GLU A 105 13.35 26.90 18.45
C GLU A 105 13.32 26.52 16.98
N ARG A 106 13.56 27.50 16.10
CA ARG A 106 13.62 27.29 14.65
C ARG A 106 14.97 26.73 14.22
N GLU A 107 14.93 25.83 13.23
CA GLU A 107 16.14 25.35 12.58
C GLU A 107 16.89 26.50 11.89
N LYS A 108 18.21 26.37 11.71
CA LYS A 108 19.03 27.40 11.07
C LYS A 108 18.52 27.76 9.67
N GLY A 109 18.03 26.77 8.91
CA GLY A 109 17.46 26.98 7.57
C GLY A 109 16.20 27.85 7.60
N GLU A 110 15.29 27.62 8.55
CA GLU A 110 14.05 28.41 8.71
C GLU A 110 14.35 29.86 9.09
N LYS A 111 15.33 30.08 9.96
CA LYS A 111 15.78 31.43 10.36
C LYS A 111 16.30 32.23 9.15
N LEU A 112 17.15 31.61 8.33
CA LEU A 112 17.68 32.23 7.11
C LEU A 112 16.59 32.50 6.06
N LEU A 113 15.65 31.56 5.92
CA LEU A 113 14.51 31.74 5.03
C LEU A 113 13.65 32.92 5.48
N LEU A 114 13.33 33.00 6.77
CA LEU A 114 12.52 34.09 7.33
C LEU A 114 13.19 35.45 7.10
N GLU A 115 14.50 35.55 7.34
CA GLU A 115 15.25 36.78 7.05
C GLU A 115 15.17 37.17 5.58
N ARG A 116 15.20 36.20 4.66
CA ARG A 116 15.06 36.47 3.23
C ARG A 116 13.65 36.91 2.85
N LEU A 117 12.62 36.29 3.43
CA LEU A 117 11.21 36.64 3.19
C LEU A 117 10.92 38.08 3.64
N MET A 118 11.47 38.53 4.77
CA MET A 118 11.32 39.90 5.25
C MET A 118 11.92 40.96 4.31
N LYS A 119 12.80 40.56 3.38
CA LYS A 119 13.41 41.46 2.37
C LYS A 119 12.63 41.52 1.05
N LEU A 120 11.56 40.74 0.91
CA LEU A 120 10.74 40.72 -0.30
C LEU A 120 9.76 41.89 -0.31
N SER A 121 9.50 42.41 -1.51
CA SER A 121 8.44 43.40 -1.73
C SER A 121 7.04 42.78 -1.57
N PRO A 122 5.99 43.60 -1.35
CA PRO A 122 4.62 43.12 -1.25
C PRO A 122 4.12 42.39 -2.51
N ILE A 123 4.67 42.70 -3.69
CA ILE A 123 4.32 42.03 -4.95
C ILE A 123 4.96 40.64 -5.02
N GLU A 124 6.24 40.55 -4.64
CA GLU A 124 6.94 39.26 -4.56
C GLU A 124 6.31 38.34 -3.53
N MET A 125 5.93 38.86 -2.35
CA MET A 125 5.23 38.10 -1.32
C MET A 125 3.88 37.57 -1.82
N ARG A 126 3.06 38.40 -2.47
CA ARG A 126 1.77 37.96 -3.05
C ARG A 126 1.96 36.88 -4.12
N THR A 127 2.97 37.05 -4.98
CA THR A 127 3.29 36.07 -6.03
C THR A 127 3.75 34.75 -5.44
N LEU A 128 4.59 34.81 -4.39
CA LEU A 128 5.07 33.64 -3.69
C LEU A 128 3.92 32.89 -3.01
N LEU A 129 3.07 33.60 -2.26
CA LEU A 129 1.89 33.04 -1.60
C LEU A 129 0.97 32.36 -2.60
N TYR A 130 0.70 32.99 -3.75
CA TYR A 130 -0.13 32.36 -4.80
C TYR A 130 0.50 31.07 -5.35
N LYS A 131 1.81 31.04 -5.58
CA LYS A 131 2.51 29.81 -6.01
C LYS A 131 2.44 28.70 -4.96
N TYR A 132 2.58 29.04 -3.67
CA TYR A 132 2.47 28.07 -2.59
C TYR A 132 1.03 27.58 -2.41
N PHE A 133 0.04 28.46 -2.52
CA PHE A 133 -1.37 28.10 -2.56
C PHE A 133 -1.63 27.07 -3.67
N GLN A 134 -1.13 27.33 -4.88
CA GLN A 134 -1.25 26.38 -5.97
C GLN A 134 -0.55 25.04 -5.67
N LYS A 135 0.65 25.11 -5.06
CA LYS A 135 1.41 23.92 -4.69
C LYS A 135 0.69 23.08 -3.64
N VAL A 136 0.02 23.70 -2.67
CA VAL A 136 -0.79 22.99 -1.67
C VAL A 136 -1.95 22.27 -2.32
N ILE A 137 -2.65 22.91 -3.26
CA ILE A 137 -3.72 22.29 -4.05
C ILE A 137 -3.18 21.08 -4.83
N ASP A 138 -2.05 21.25 -5.54
CA ASP A 138 -1.44 20.15 -6.29
C ASP A 138 -1.02 18.98 -5.39
N LEU A 139 -0.56 19.26 -4.16
CA LEU A 139 -0.20 18.23 -3.19
C LEU A 139 -1.44 17.50 -2.67
N LYS A 140 -2.51 18.21 -2.35
CA LYS A 140 -3.79 17.62 -1.93
C LYS A 140 -4.38 16.74 -3.04
N GLU A 141 -4.41 17.25 -4.28
CA GLU A 141 -4.91 16.50 -5.45
C GLU A 141 -4.09 15.22 -5.69
N ASN A 142 -2.76 15.31 -5.66
CA ASN A 142 -1.90 14.14 -5.79
C ASN A 142 -2.04 13.18 -4.60
N GLY A 143 -2.25 13.69 -3.39
CA GLY A 143 -2.54 12.91 -2.19
C GLY A 143 -3.78 12.04 -2.38
N SER A 144 -4.92 12.65 -2.72
CA SER A 144 -6.18 11.93 -2.98
C SER A 144 -6.05 10.91 -4.11
N LYS A 145 -5.31 11.25 -5.18
CA LYS A 145 -5.05 10.30 -6.27
C LYS A 145 -4.26 9.07 -5.81
N MET A 146 -3.26 9.26 -4.95
CA MET A 146 -2.47 8.17 -4.39
C MET A 146 -3.30 7.32 -3.41
N GLU A 147 -4.16 7.94 -2.60
CA GLU A 147 -5.09 7.22 -1.71
C GLU A 147 -6.02 6.28 -2.49
N VAL A 148 -6.59 6.75 -3.61
CA VAL A 148 -7.41 5.90 -4.49
C VAL A 148 -6.60 4.72 -5.05
N GLN A 149 -5.35 4.95 -5.48
CA GLN A 149 -4.48 3.88 -5.98
C GLN A 149 -4.12 2.86 -4.91
N LEU A 150 -3.88 3.33 -3.67
CA LEU A 150 -3.62 2.45 -2.54
C LEU A 150 -4.82 1.56 -2.23
N ALA A 151 -6.02 2.13 -2.15
CA ALA A 151 -7.25 1.38 -1.90
C ALA A 151 -7.52 0.29 -2.96
N GLU A 152 -7.25 0.59 -4.25
CA GLU A 152 -7.36 -0.40 -5.33
C GLU A 152 -6.34 -1.54 -5.17
N LEU A 153 -5.09 -1.24 -4.82
CA LEU A 153 -4.07 -2.25 -4.58
C LEU A 153 -4.36 -3.11 -3.34
N GLU A 154 -4.94 -2.54 -2.29
CA GLU A 154 -5.42 -3.26 -1.10
C GLU A 154 -6.51 -4.26 -1.49
N LEU A 155 -7.54 -3.82 -2.25
CA LEU A 155 -8.59 -4.70 -2.74
C LEU A 155 -8.04 -5.85 -3.61
N GLN A 156 -7.08 -5.56 -4.49
CA GLN A 156 -6.41 -6.58 -5.30
C GLN A 156 -5.63 -7.58 -4.43
N THR A 157 -4.97 -7.11 -3.38
CA THR A 157 -4.22 -7.95 -2.45
C THR A 157 -5.17 -8.88 -1.69
N GLU A 158 -6.30 -8.36 -1.21
CA GLU A 158 -7.36 -9.16 -0.58
C GLU A 158 -7.92 -10.21 -1.54
N ALA A 159 -8.25 -9.83 -2.77
CA ALA A 159 -8.74 -10.77 -3.78
C ALA A 159 -7.74 -11.89 -4.08
N GLN A 160 -6.44 -11.58 -4.12
CA GLN A 160 -5.39 -12.57 -4.28
C GLN A 160 -5.29 -13.49 -3.06
N ALA A 161 -5.39 -12.96 -1.84
CA ALA A 161 -5.39 -13.75 -0.61
C ALA A 161 -6.58 -14.74 -0.58
N TRP A 162 -7.78 -14.28 -0.94
CA TRP A 162 -8.96 -15.13 -1.08
C TRP A 162 -8.74 -16.26 -2.10
N LYS A 163 -8.16 -15.94 -3.25
CA LYS A 163 -7.85 -16.94 -4.29
C LYS A 163 -6.84 -17.97 -3.81
N ILE A 164 -5.80 -17.56 -3.09
CA ILE A 164 -4.81 -18.46 -2.50
C ILE A 164 -5.50 -19.40 -1.51
N GLN A 165 -6.34 -18.88 -0.62
CA GLN A 165 -7.06 -19.69 0.36
C GLN A 165 -8.00 -20.70 -0.33
N ALA A 166 -8.73 -20.29 -1.36
CA ALA A 166 -9.59 -21.18 -2.13
C ALA A 166 -8.79 -22.32 -2.79
N LEU A 167 -7.62 -22.01 -3.34
CA LEU A 167 -6.73 -23.02 -3.93
C LEU A 167 -6.15 -23.98 -2.88
N ILE A 168 -5.78 -23.48 -1.69
CA ILE A 168 -5.33 -24.32 -0.57
C ILE A 168 -6.44 -25.30 -0.17
N ASN A 169 -7.67 -24.81 0.00
CA ASN A 169 -8.82 -25.63 0.36
C ASN A 169 -9.12 -26.69 -0.71
N ALA A 170 -9.10 -26.31 -1.99
CA ALA A 170 -9.29 -27.25 -3.10
C ALA A 170 -8.19 -28.31 -3.13
N LEU A 171 -6.93 -27.93 -2.92
CA LEU A 171 -5.81 -28.87 -2.88
C LEU A 171 -5.98 -29.86 -1.72
N GLN A 172 -6.30 -29.38 -0.52
CA GLN A 172 -6.57 -30.24 0.64
C GLN A 172 -7.72 -31.21 0.37
N GLN A 173 -8.81 -30.73 -0.24
CA GLN A 173 -9.93 -31.59 -0.62
C GLN A 173 -9.49 -32.70 -1.59
N THR A 174 -8.76 -32.35 -2.65
CA THR A 174 -8.26 -33.36 -3.61
C THR A 174 -7.32 -34.37 -2.97
N HIS A 175 -6.52 -33.94 -1.98
CA HIS A 175 -5.64 -34.81 -1.20
C HIS A 175 -6.43 -35.83 -0.39
N PHE A 176 -7.39 -35.38 0.43
CA PHE A 176 -8.23 -36.26 1.23
C PHE A 176 -9.06 -37.22 0.37
N GLU A 177 -9.55 -36.78 -0.79
CA GLU A 177 -10.24 -37.63 -1.75
C GLU A 177 -9.33 -38.70 -2.37
N ALA A 178 -8.04 -38.39 -2.59
CA ALA A 178 -7.07 -39.36 -3.07
C ALA A 178 -6.74 -40.40 -1.99
N GLU A 179 -6.51 -39.96 -0.75
CA GLU A 179 -6.28 -40.86 0.39
C GLU A 179 -7.48 -41.81 0.60
N ARG A 180 -8.71 -41.28 0.59
CA ARG A 180 -9.93 -42.10 0.68
C ARG A 180 -10.00 -43.15 -0.41
N ARG A 181 -9.67 -42.78 -1.66
CA ARG A 181 -9.65 -43.72 -2.80
C ARG A 181 -8.61 -44.83 -2.61
N ILE A 182 -7.42 -44.50 -2.11
CA ILE A 182 -6.36 -45.49 -1.81
C ILE A 182 -6.85 -46.49 -0.77
N VAL A 183 -7.45 -46.02 0.33
CA VAL A 183 -7.98 -46.89 1.39
C VAL A 183 -9.06 -47.84 0.86
N VAL A 184 -9.99 -47.34 0.04
CA VAL A 184 -11.04 -48.17 -0.58
C VAL A 184 -10.43 -49.23 -1.49
N LEU A 185 -9.50 -48.87 -2.37
CA LEU A 185 -8.83 -49.81 -3.27
C LEU A 185 -8.05 -50.89 -2.50
N GLN A 186 -7.40 -50.52 -1.40
CA GLN A 186 -6.68 -51.48 -0.55
C GLN A 186 -7.65 -52.48 0.10
N LYS A 187 -8.80 -52.02 0.59
CA LYS A 187 -9.84 -52.90 1.16
C LYS A 187 -10.39 -53.87 0.12
N GLU A 188 -10.72 -53.39 -1.07
CA GLU A 188 -11.18 -54.24 -2.18
C GLU A 188 -10.13 -55.28 -2.60
N HIS A 189 -8.86 -54.90 -2.60
CA HIS A 189 -7.77 -55.82 -2.93
C HIS A 189 -7.62 -56.92 -1.87
N GLN A 190 -7.69 -56.58 -0.58
CA GLN A 190 -7.67 -57.55 0.50
C GLN A 190 -8.86 -58.51 0.43
N GLU A 191 -10.06 -58.00 0.14
CA GLU A 191 -11.26 -58.82 -0.03
C GLU A 191 -11.11 -59.82 -1.19
N LYS A 192 -10.61 -59.36 -2.35
CA LYS A 192 -10.33 -60.24 -3.50
C LYS A 192 -9.31 -61.33 -3.16
N LEU A 193 -8.24 -60.98 -2.44
CA LEU A 193 -7.26 -61.97 -1.96
C LEU A 193 -7.89 -63.00 -1.02
N HIS A 194 -8.73 -62.57 -0.09
CA HIS A 194 -9.44 -63.47 0.82
C HIS A 194 -10.36 -64.45 0.07
N VAL A 195 -11.10 -63.99 -0.94
CA VAL A 195 -11.95 -64.85 -1.78
C VAL A 195 -11.11 -65.86 -2.55
N MET A 196 -10.01 -65.43 -3.17
CA MET A 196 -9.10 -66.30 -3.91
C MET A 196 -8.48 -67.39 -3.02
N LEU A 197 -8.01 -67.03 -1.82
CA LEU A 197 -7.45 -67.99 -0.86
C LEU A 197 -8.48 -69.02 -0.40
N ARG A 198 -9.74 -68.60 -0.21
CA ARG A 198 -10.84 -69.51 0.13
C ARG A 198 -11.09 -70.53 -0.99
N HIS A 199 -11.13 -70.07 -2.24
CA HIS A 199 -11.29 -70.96 -3.40
C HIS A 199 -10.19 -72.01 -3.47
N PHE A 200 -8.92 -71.61 -3.29
CA PHE A 200 -7.80 -72.56 -3.25
C PHE A 200 -7.92 -73.59 -2.11
N ALA A 201 -8.39 -73.17 -0.94
CA ALA A 201 -8.60 -74.08 0.19
C ALA A 201 -9.73 -75.09 -0.09
N GLU A 202 -10.80 -74.66 -0.75
CA GLU A 202 -11.93 -75.51 -1.15
C GLU A 202 -11.53 -76.52 -2.25
N GLU A 203 -10.77 -76.10 -3.26
CA GLU A 203 -10.23 -76.98 -4.30
C GLU A 203 -9.27 -78.05 -3.76
N SER A 204 -8.46 -77.68 -2.75
CA SER A 204 -7.54 -78.61 -2.08
C SER A 204 -8.28 -79.64 -1.21
N SER A 205 -9.44 -79.27 -0.66
CA SER A 205 -10.26 -80.11 0.23
C SER A 205 -11.26 -81.00 -0.50
N GLY A 206 -11.56 -80.72 -1.77
CA GLY A 206 -12.54 -81.46 -2.60
C GLY A 206 -11.97 -82.59 -3.48
N SER A 207 -10.66 -82.87 -3.42
CA SER A 207 -10.00 -83.79 -4.36
C SER A 207 -9.93 -85.25 -3.84
N SER A 208 -10.97 -86.03 -4.11
CA SER A 208 -10.95 -87.51 -4.05
C SER A 208 -10.76 -88.12 -5.45
N GLY A 209 -9.69 -87.72 -6.14
CA GLY A 209 -9.38 -88.16 -7.52
C GLY A 209 -7.94 -87.83 -7.92
N THR A 210 -6.98 -88.25 -7.11
CA THR A 210 -5.70 -87.57 -6.88
C THR A 210 -4.62 -87.69 -7.96
N GLU A 211 -4.80 -88.47 -9.03
CA GLU A 211 -3.73 -88.60 -10.05
C GLU A 211 -4.06 -88.02 -11.44
N ALA A 212 -5.32 -88.10 -11.88
CA ALA A 212 -5.76 -87.49 -13.14
C ALA A 212 -6.10 -86.00 -12.95
N ALA A 213 -6.74 -85.66 -11.81
CA ALA A 213 -7.02 -84.28 -11.46
C ALA A 213 -5.74 -83.50 -11.14
N SER A 214 -4.75 -84.10 -10.45
CA SER A 214 -3.46 -83.46 -10.19
C SER A 214 -2.69 -83.13 -11.47
N ARG A 215 -2.69 -84.03 -12.46
CA ARG A 215 -2.07 -83.74 -13.77
C ARG A 215 -2.82 -82.66 -14.54
N HIS A 216 -4.14 -82.67 -14.51
CA HIS A 216 -4.95 -81.64 -15.17
C HIS A 216 -4.83 -80.26 -14.48
N LEU A 217 -4.80 -80.23 -13.14
CA LEU A 217 -4.55 -79.03 -12.33
C LEU A 217 -3.13 -78.50 -12.53
N HIS A 218 -2.12 -79.37 -12.65
CA HIS A 218 -0.74 -78.93 -12.93
C HIS A 218 -0.63 -78.29 -14.33
N LEU A 219 -1.26 -78.91 -15.34
CA LEU A 219 -1.31 -78.37 -16.71
C LEU A 219 -2.11 -77.07 -16.79
N ASN A 220 -3.24 -76.97 -16.07
CA ASN A 220 -4.02 -75.73 -16.00
C ASN A 220 -3.27 -74.64 -15.22
N SER A 221 -2.60 -74.99 -14.12
CA SER A 221 -1.76 -74.08 -13.32
C SER A 221 -0.59 -73.55 -14.14
N ASP A 222 0.08 -74.39 -14.93
CA ASP A 222 1.14 -73.97 -15.86
C ASP A 222 0.60 -73.08 -16.98
N ALA A 223 -0.59 -73.39 -17.51
CA ALA A 223 -1.25 -72.58 -18.51
C ALA A 223 -1.68 -71.21 -17.96
N GLU A 224 -2.21 -71.16 -16.74
CA GLU A 224 -2.58 -69.93 -16.03
C GLU A 224 -1.35 -69.12 -15.64
N LEU A 225 -0.29 -69.76 -15.13
CA LEU A 225 0.99 -69.11 -14.86
C LEU A 225 1.57 -68.51 -16.15
N GLY A 226 1.40 -69.19 -17.29
CA GLY A 226 1.74 -68.67 -18.61
C GLY A 226 0.92 -67.44 -19.00
N LYS A 227 -0.39 -67.41 -18.70
CA LYS A 227 -1.27 -66.24 -18.90
C LYS A 227 -0.84 -65.07 -18.01
N TYR A 228 -0.67 -65.29 -16.71
CA TYR A 228 -0.23 -64.27 -15.76
C TYR A 228 1.17 -63.75 -16.08
N LYS A 229 2.11 -64.58 -16.52
CA LYS A 229 3.44 -64.13 -16.98
C LYS A 229 3.33 -63.23 -18.21
N ARG A 230 2.47 -63.57 -19.18
CA ARG A 230 2.22 -62.73 -20.37
C ARG A 230 1.56 -61.40 -19.98
N GLU A 231 0.56 -61.44 -19.11
CA GLU A 231 -0.14 -60.25 -18.63
C GLU A 231 0.79 -59.35 -17.80
N ASN A 232 1.61 -59.93 -16.91
CA ASN A 232 2.61 -59.19 -16.14
C ASN A 232 3.67 -58.56 -17.06
N LYS A 233 4.04 -59.23 -18.15
CA LYS A 233 4.92 -58.65 -19.19
C LYS A 233 4.25 -57.47 -19.91
N ILE A 234 2.95 -57.56 -20.20
CA ILE A 234 2.17 -56.47 -20.80
C ILE A 234 2.04 -55.30 -19.81
N LEU A 235 1.72 -55.57 -18.54
CA LEU A 235 1.61 -54.56 -17.49
C LEU A 235 2.94 -53.87 -17.22
N LYS A 236 4.05 -54.60 -17.17
CA LYS A 236 5.41 -54.02 -17.09
C LYS A 236 5.71 -53.09 -18.27
N LYS A 237 5.32 -53.48 -19.48
CA LYS A 237 5.46 -52.63 -20.67
C LYS A 237 4.59 -51.38 -20.56
N ARG A 238 3.33 -51.53 -20.11
CA ARG A 238 2.40 -50.42 -19.87
C ARG A 238 2.92 -49.44 -18.81
N ILE A 239 3.53 -49.94 -17.74
CA ILE A 239 4.16 -49.14 -16.69
C ILE A 239 5.37 -48.38 -17.25
N GLN A 240 6.24 -49.04 -18.03
CA GLN A 240 7.34 -48.35 -18.72
C GLN A 240 6.84 -47.27 -19.68
N ASP A 241 5.77 -47.52 -20.43
CA ASP A 241 5.16 -46.54 -21.33
C ASP A 241 4.57 -45.35 -20.55
N LEU A 242 3.91 -45.60 -19.41
CA LEU A 242 3.40 -44.55 -18.52
C LEU A 242 4.53 -43.74 -17.86
N GLU A 243 5.61 -44.39 -17.44
CA GLU A 243 6.80 -43.72 -16.92
C GLU A 243 7.49 -42.87 -18.00
N ALA A 244 7.53 -43.36 -19.24
CA ALA A 244 8.03 -42.59 -20.38
C ALA A 244 7.13 -41.37 -20.65
N LEU A 245 5.81 -41.54 -20.64
CA LEU A 245 4.85 -40.45 -20.79
C LEU A 245 5.00 -39.40 -19.67
N LEU A 246 5.14 -39.82 -18.41
CA LEU A 246 5.36 -38.91 -17.28
C LEU A 246 6.70 -38.16 -17.39
N LYS A 247 7.77 -38.83 -17.87
CA LYS A 247 9.06 -38.18 -18.16
C LYS A 247 8.96 -37.19 -19.32
N THR A 248 8.17 -37.49 -20.35
CA THR A 248 7.91 -36.54 -21.45
C THR A 248 7.08 -35.35 -20.98
N ASP A 249 6.06 -35.56 -20.15
CA ASP A 249 5.22 -34.49 -19.61
C ASP A 249 6.03 -33.59 -18.65
N ALA A 250 6.91 -34.18 -17.82
CA ALA A 250 7.87 -33.41 -17.01
C ALA A 250 8.85 -32.57 -17.87
N ARG A 251 9.27 -33.08 -19.04
CA ARG A 251 10.09 -32.31 -20.01
C ARG A 251 9.28 -31.23 -20.72
N VAL A 252 8.03 -31.50 -21.08
CA VAL A 252 7.10 -30.53 -21.70
C VAL A 252 6.75 -29.43 -20.72
N ARG A 253 6.51 -29.75 -19.44
CA ARG A 253 6.28 -28.79 -18.36
C ARG A 253 7.51 -27.92 -18.09
N ARG A 254 8.73 -28.49 -18.13
CA ARG A 254 10.00 -27.71 -18.09
C ARG A 254 10.25 -26.85 -19.34
N ARG A 255 9.79 -27.30 -20.52
CA ARG A 255 9.86 -26.51 -21.75
C ARG A 255 8.83 -25.37 -21.75
N ARG A 256 7.60 -25.63 -21.27
CA ARG A 256 6.56 -24.61 -21.06
C ARG A 256 6.98 -23.58 -20.01
N SER A 257 7.64 -23.99 -18.93
CA SER A 257 8.20 -23.04 -17.96
C SER A 257 9.39 -22.23 -18.50
N ARG A 258 10.01 -22.65 -19.61
CA ARG A 258 11.05 -21.88 -20.33
C ARG A 258 10.49 -21.04 -21.48
N SER A 259 9.31 -21.37 -22.02
CA SER A 259 8.66 -20.62 -23.11
C SER A 259 7.64 -19.59 -22.62
N VAL A 260 7.25 -19.63 -21.35
CA VAL A 260 6.57 -18.50 -20.70
C VAL A 260 7.66 -17.50 -20.34
N SER A 261 7.81 -16.46 -21.15
CA SER A 261 8.55 -15.27 -20.76
C SER A 261 8.09 -14.83 -19.37
N PRO A 262 8.99 -14.51 -18.43
CA PRO A 262 8.59 -14.03 -17.12
C PRO A 262 7.66 -12.84 -17.31
N VAL A 263 6.52 -12.83 -16.62
CA VAL A 263 5.65 -11.66 -16.54
C VAL A 263 6.54 -10.50 -16.14
N THR A 264 6.77 -9.58 -17.07
CA THR A 264 7.59 -8.41 -16.83
C THR A 264 6.72 -7.45 -16.04
N ILE A 265 6.85 -7.50 -14.71
CA ILE A 265 6.35 -6.44 -13.84
C ILE A 265 7.03 -5.15 -14.31
N PRO A 266 6.30 -4.07 -14.66
CA PRO A 266 6.90 -2.82 -15.09
C PRO A 266 7.84 -2.26 -14.01
N GLN A 267 9.14 -2.50 -14.14
CA GLN A 267 10.17 -2.03 -13.21
C GLN A 267 10.64 -0.59 -13.49
N GLN A 268 9.84 0.22 -14.20
CA GLN A 268 10.23 1.60 -14.55
C GLN A 268 10.57 2.44 -13.31
N ASN A 269 9.97 2.14 -12.15
CA ASN A 269 10.24 2.82 -10.89
C ASN A 269 11.43 2.25 -10.11
N LEU A 270 11.86 1.00 -10.36
CA LEU A 270 13.03 0.40 -9.69
C LEU A 270 14.37 0.84 -10.29
N LYS A 271 14.42 1.13 -11.59
CA LYS A 271 15.64 1.63 -12.23
C LYS A 271 15.96 3.09 -11.88
N GLN A 272 14.99 3.87 -11.40
CA GLN A 272 15.23 5.21 -10.88
C GLN A 272 15.86 5.20 -9.47
N LEU A 273 15.80 4.08 -8.75
CA LEU A 273 16.44 3.90 -7.44
C LEU A 273 17.87 3.33 -7.54
N GLN A 274 18.32 2.92 -8.73
CA GLN A 274 19.64 2.28 -8.96
C GLN A 274 20.52 3.06 -9.94
N GLY A 275 20.29 4.37 -10.06
CA GLY A 275 21.15 5.27 -10.82
C GLY A 275 22.41 5.67 -10.05
N SER A 276 23.55 5.14 -10.49
CA SER A 276 24.92 5.71 -10.35
C SER A 276 25.37 6.21 -8.96
N GLY A 277 25.99 5.31 -8.20
CA GLY A 277 26.83 5.64 -7.04
C GLY A 277 27.15 4.36 -6.27
N SER A 278 28.40 4.11 -5.90
CA SER A 278 28.77 2.87 -5.20
C SER A 278 28.01 2.79 -3.87
N VAL A 279 27.02 1.92 -3.79
CA VAL A 279 26.18 1.78 -2.58
C VAL A 279 27.01 1.06 -1.50
N PRO A 280 27.16 1.64 -0.29
CA PRO A 280 27.85 0.95 0.79
C PRO A 280 27.04 -0.28 1.21
N THR A 281 27.61 -1.47 1.01
CA THR A 281 27.00 -2.72 1.47
C THR A 281 27.00 -2.73 3.00
N THR A 282 25.81 -2.64 3.58
CA THR A 282 25.63 -2.65 5.03
C THR A 282 25.35 -4.07 5.48
N LYS A 283 26.23 -4.63 6.31
CA LYS A 283 26.04 -5.94 6.92
C LYS A 283 25.33 -5.76 8.25
N VAL A 284 24.14 -6.33 8.38
CA VAL A 284 23.36 -6.33 9.63
C VAL A 284 23.45 -7.71 10.26
N THR A 285 23.93 -7.78 11.51
CA THR A 285 23.97 -9.02 12.30
C THR A 285 23.29 -8.81 13.63
N ARG A 286 22.62 -9.84 14.15
CA ARG A 286 21.90 -9.78 15.43
C ARG A 286 22.67 -10.58 16.48
N GLN A 287 22.97 -9.96 17.62
CA GLN A 287 23.57 -10.65 18.76
C GLN A 287 22.72 -10.37 20.01
N LYS A 288 22.07 -11.43 20.52
CA LYS A 288 21.05 -11.35 21.59
C LYS A 288 19.95 -10.32 21.22
N ASN A 289 19.62 -9.39 22.12
CA ASN A 289 18.59 -8.37 21.93
C ASN A 289 19.10 -7.09 21.26
N LYS A 290 20.25 -7.13 20.57
CA LYS A 290 20.80 -5.96 19.87
C LYS A 290 21.07 -6.27 18.39
N LEU A 291 20.76 -5.30 17.54
CA LEU A 291 21.11 -5.29 16.12
C LEU A 291 22.41 -4.51 15.94
N ILE A 292 23.38 -5.10 15.24
CA ILE A 292 24.66 -4.48 14.93
C ILE A 292 24.68 -4.22 13.41
N ILE A 293 24.90 -2.96 13.05
CA ILE A 293 24.88 -2.49 11.66
C ILE A 293 26.29 -2.00 11.31
N GLN A 294 26.94 -2.66 10.36
CA GLN A 294 28.31 -2.35 9.94
C GLN A 294 28.32 -1.94 8.46
N GLN A 295 28.68 -0.68 8.18
CA GLN A 295 28.81 -0.15 6.82
C GLN A 295 30.26 -0.26 6.35
N GLN A 296 30.51 -0.95 5.23
CA GLN A 296 31.84 -0.98 4.60
C GLN A 296 32.00 0.23 3.67
N LYS A 297 32.96 1.11 3.97
CA LYS A 297 33.39 2.18 3.05
C LYS A 297 34.38 1.60 2.03
N SER A 298 34.07 1.68 0.75
CA SER A 298 35.00 1.39 -0.34
C SER A 298 36.10 2.46 -0.39
N LYS A 299 37.37 2.04 -0.30
CA LYS A 299 38.54 2.90 -0.56
C LYS A 299 38.63 3.15 -2.07
N ASN A 300 38.39 4.39 -2.50
CA ASN A 300 38.77 4.81 -3.86
C ASN A 300 40.27 5.14 -3.85
N THR A 301 41.06 4.29 -4.52
CA THR A 301 42.44 4.58 -4.90
C THR A 301 42.43 5.52 -6.10
N SER A 302 42.75 6.78 -5.88
CA SER A 302 43.08 7.77 -6.92
C SER A 302 44.43 7.40 -7.55
N GLY A 303 44.44 7.11 -8.85
CA GLY A 303 45.64 6.92 -9.65
C GLY A 303 45.55 7.76 -10.93
N SER A 304 46.68 8.43 -11.21
CA SER A 304 47.04 9.27 -12.37
C SER A 304 46.54 10.71 -12.37
#